data_AF-A0A345UMX1-F1
#
_entry.id   AF-A0A345UMX1-F1
#
_cell.length_a   1.000
_cell.length_b   1.000
_cell.length_c   1.000
_cell.angle_alpha   90.00
_cell.angle_beta   90.00
_cell.angle_gamma   90.00
#
_symmetry.space_group_name_H-M   'P 1'
#
loop_
_entity.id
_entity.type
_entity.pdbx_description
1 polymer ?
#
loop_
_entity_poly.entity_id
_entity_poly.type
_entity_poly.pdbx_seq_one_letter_code
_entity_poly.pdbx_strand_id
1 'polypeptide(L)'
;MKNKKLTLYLPEEVISRAKAHAREEGVSLSGMVADFLIKETAMYATNDDEISTIEEEFVPFCGVIGLPDPTDERELAALLREEKHR
;
A
#
# COMPACT_ATOMS: atom_id res chain seq x y z
N MET A 1 -18.19 -18.32 10.76
CA MET A 1 -17.62 -17.16 10.04
C MET A 1 -18.76 -16.32 9.48
N LYS A 2 -18.74 -14.99 9.62
CA LYS A 2 -19.75 -14.13 8.99
C LYS A 2 -19.36 -13.93 7.52
N ASN A 3 -20.12 -14.54 6.61
CA ASN A 3 -19.93 -14.32 5.18
C ASN A 3 -20.35 -12.87 4.86
N LYS A 4 -19.42 -12.08 4.32
CA LYS A 4 -19.69 -10.72 3.84
C LYS A 4 -19.66 -10.71 2.31
N LYS A 5 -20.54 -9.92 1.70
CA LYS A 5 -20.60 -9.76 0.24
C LYS A 5 -19.72 -8.58 -0.17
N LEU A 6 -18.80 -8.82 -1.10
CA LEU A 6 -18.05 -7.78 -1.80
C LEU A 6 -18.71 -7.54 -3.18
N THR A 7 -18.96 -6.29 -3.53
CA THR A 7 -19.47 -5.91 -4.86
C THR A 7 -18.51 -4.90 -5.46
N LEU A 8 -18.05 -5.15 -6.69
CA LEU A 8 -17.08 -4.33 -7.40
C LEU A 8 -17.73 -3.75 -8.66
N TYR A 9 -17.45 -2.48 -8.93
CA TYR A 9 -17.82 -1.82 -10.19
C TYR A 9 -16.58 -1.77 -11.08
N LEU A 10 -16.65 -2.42 -12.24
CA LEU A 10 -15.56 -2.55 -13.19
C LEU A 10 -16.07 -2.29 -14.61
N PRO A 11 -15.21 -1.87 -15.55
CA PRO A 11 -15.58 -1.80 -16.95
C PRO A 11 -16.09 -3.14 -17.48
N GLU A 12 -17.12 -3.11 -18.34
CA GLU A 12 -17.76 -4.31 -18.87
C GLU A 12 -16.79 -5.22 -19.62
N GLU A 13 -15.82 -4.63 -20.33
CA GLU A 13 -14.76 -5.37 -21.03
C GLU A 13 -13.89 -6.18 -20.06
N VAL A 14 -13.56 -5.61 -18.89
CA VAL A 14 -12.79 -6.30 -17.84
C VAL A 14 -13.60 -7.48 -17.29
N ILE A 15 -14.88 -7.27 -17.01
CA ILE A 15 -15.79 -8.32 -16.53
C ILE A 15 -15.89 -9.46 -17.55
N SER A 16 -15.98 -9.13 -18.84
CA SER A 16 -16.11 -10.09 -19.93
C SER A 16 -14.86 -10.97 -20.07
N ARG A 17 -13.67 -10.35 -20.05
CA ARG A 17 -12.39 -11.07 -20.09
C ARG A 17 -12.21 -11.98 -18.87
N ALA A 18 -12.52 -11.47 -17.68
CA ALA A 18 -12.41 -12.25 -16.45
C ALA A 18 -13.38 -13.45 -16.45
N LYS A 19 -14.61 -13.29 -16.96
CA LYS A 19 -15.57 -14.39 -17.12
C LYS A 19 -15.09 -15.44 -18.13
N ALA A 20 -14.51 -15.01 -19.26
CA ALA A 20 -13.97 -15.93 -20.25
C ALA A 20 -12.84 -16.76 -19.66
N HIS A 21 -11.89 -16.10 -19.00
CA HIS A 21 -10.76 -16.77 -18.35
C HIS A 21 -11.21 -17.76 -17.26
N ALA A 22 -12.17 -17.37 -16.41
CA ALA A 22 -12.71 -18.26 -15.39
C ALA A 22 -13.37 -19.53 -15.99
N ARG A 23 -14.01 -19.41 -17.17
CA ARG A 23 -14.58 -20.56 -17.88
C ARG A 23 -13.50 -21.47 -18.46
N GLU A 24 -12.43 -20.90 -19.01
CA GLU A 24 -11.30 -21.66 -19.56
C GLU A 24 -10.61 -22.48 -18.47
N GLU A 25 -10.43 -21.89 -17.29
CA GLU A 25 -9.84 -22.54 -16.10
C GLU A 25 -10.82 -23.48 -15.37
N GLY A 26 -12.09 -23.54 -15.78
CA GLY A 26 -13.10 -24.39 -15.15
C GLY A 26 -13.48 -23.97 -13.72
N VAL A 27 -13.26 -22.72 -13.33
CA VAL A 27 -13.51 -22.19 -11.98
C VAL A 27 -14.58 -21.09 -11.97
N SER A 28 -15.16 -20.82 -10.80
CA SER A 28 -16.07 -19.68 -10.66
C SER A 28 -15.30 -18.35 -10.60
N LEU A 29 -15.83 -17.30 -11.23
CA LEU A 29 -15.25 -15.96 -11.17
C LEU A 29 -15.12 -15.47 -9.72
N SER A 30 -16.10 -15.75 -8.87
CA SER A 30 -16.07 -15.39 -7.44
C SER A 30 -14.94 -16.11 -6.70
N GLY A 31 -14.68 -17.37 -7.01
CA GLY A 31 -13.58 -18.13 -6.43
C GLY A 31 -12.24 -17.56 -6.87
N MET A 32 -12.07 -17.33 -8.18
CA MET A 32 -10.85 -16.74 -8.74
C MET A 32 -10.52 -15.37 -8.11
N VAL A 33 -11.52 -14.49 -7.96
CA VAL A 33 -11.32 -13.17 -7.33
C VAL A 33 -11.02 -13.31 -5.84
N ALA A 34 -11.68 -14.22 -5.13
CA ALA A 34 -11.40 -14.46 -3.72
C ALA A 34 -9.97 -14.96 -3.52
N ASP A 35 -9.53 -15.94 -4.32
CA ASP A 35 -8.18 -16.51 -4.26
C ASP A 35 -7.11 -15.46 -4.57
N PHE A 36 -7.35 -14.60 -5.56
CA PHE A 36 -6.48 -13.47 -5.87
C PHE A 36 -6.37 -12.51 -4.68
N LEU A 37 -7.49 -12.08 -4.11
CA LEU A 37 -7.49 -11.15 -2.97
C LEU A 37 -6.82 -11.77 -1.73
N ILE A 38 -7.02 -13.07 -1.48
CA ILE A 38 -6.34 -13.78 -0.38
C ILE A 38 -4.83 -13.80 -0.60
N LYS A 39 -4.36 -14.13 -1.81
CA LYS A 39 -2.93 -14.14 -2.14
C LYS A 39 -2.31 -12.77 -2.00
N GLU A 40 -2.92 -11.75 -2.59
CA GLU A 40 -2.41 -10.37 -2.52
C GLU A 40 -2.36 -9.88 -1.07
N THR A 41 -3.45 -10.03 -0.31
CA THR A 41 -3.50 -9.56 1.09
C THR A 41 -2.59 -10.35 2.02
N ALA A 42 -2.32 -11.63 1.76
CA ALA A 42 -1.33 -12.40 2.52
C ALA A 42 0.09 -11.82 2.38
N MET A 43 0.43 -11.26 1.22
CA MET A 43 1.74 -10.61 1.00
C MET A 43 1.87 -9.28 1.76
N TYR A 44 0.76 -8.57 1.97
CA TYR A 44 0.76 -7.33 2.77
C TYR A 44 0.64 -7.59 4.27
N ALA A 45 -0.01 -8.68 4.69
CA ALA A 45 -0.09 -9.07 6.10
C ALA A 45 1.31 -9.37 6.69
N THR A 46 2.24 -9.89 5.90
CA THR A 46 3.63 -10.08 6.34
C THR A 46 4.44 -8.78 6.45
N ASN A 47 4.02 -7.69 5.80
CA ASN A 47 4.75 -6.43 5.81
C ASN A 47 4.20 -5.40 6.81
N ASP A 48 2.92 -5.50 7.20
CA ASP A 48 2.34 -4.62 8.24
C ASP A 48 2.82 -4.98 9.66
N ASP A 49 3.20 -6.24 9.92
CA ASP A 49 3.77 -6.67 11.21
C ASP A 49 5.29 -6.44 11.32
N GLU A 50 6.00 -6.13 10.22
CA GLU A 50 7.44 -5.85 10.24
C GLU A 50 7.79 -4.37 10.51
N ILE A 51 6.81 -3.45 10.56
CA ILE A 51 7.03 -2.01 10.85
C ILE A 51 6.67 -1.65 12.31
N SER A 52 6.78 -2.56 13.28
CA SER A 52 6.47 -2.18 14.67
C SER A 52 7.39 -2.72 15.77
N THR A 53 8.65 -3.02 15.47
CA THR A 53 9.62 -3.20 16.56
C THR A 53 10.89 -2.44 16.25
N ILE A 54 10.89 -1.17 16.62
CA ILE A 54 12.15 -0.44 16.85
C ILE A 54 12.83 -1.21 17.98
N GLU A 55 14.02 -1.77 17.76
CA GLU A 55 14.75 -2.47 18.82
C GLU A 55 14.89 -1.51 20.03
N GLU A 56 14.77 -2.02 21.26
CA GLU A 56 14.72 -1.16 22.47
C GLU A 56 15.93 -0.20 22.55
N GLU A 57 17.07 -0.57 21.99
CA GLU A 57 18.26 0.27 21.88
C GLU A 57 18.11 1.48 20.96
N PHE A 58 17.19 1.44 20.00
CA PHE A 58 16.92 2.52 19.05
C PHE A 58 15.73 3.42 19.45
N VAL A 59 14.91 3.00 20.42
CA VAL A 59 13.81 3.80 20.98
C VAL A 59 14.25 5.21 21.46
N PRO A 60 15.42 5.40 22.09
CA PRO A 60 15.90 6.72 22.50
C PRO A 60 16.23 7.66 21.34
N PHE A 61 16.45 7.14 20.13
CA PHE A 61 16.77 7.92 18.94
C PHE A 61 15.52 8.31 18.14
N CYS A 62 14.37 7.71 18.43
CA CYS A 62 13.09 8.08 17.84
C CYS A 62 12.69 9.49 18.26
N GLY A 63 12.61 10.41 17.31
CA GLY A 63 12.29 11.83 17.56
C GLY A 63 13.50 12.72 17.90
N VAL A 64 14.73 12.17 17.90
CA VAL A 64 15.96 12.98 18.06
C VAL A 64 16.30 13.73 16.77
N ILE A 65 15.89 13.20 15.62
CA ILE A 65 15.92 13.93 14.35
C ILE A 65 14.61 14.70 14.25
N GLY A 66 14.60 15.94 14.74
CA GLY A 66 13.57 16.90 14.42
C GLY A 66 13.65 17.21 12.93
N LEU A 67 12.96 16.42 12.10
CA LEU A 67 12.73 16.79 10.72
C LEU A 67 11.94 18.10 10.72
N PRO A 68 12.40 19.14 10.02
CA PRO A 68 11.63 20.38 9.91
C PRO A 68 10.26 20.07 9.30
N ASP A 69 9.24 20.79 9.78
CA ASP A 69 7.84 20.59 9.40
C ASP A 69 7.73 20.60 7.86
N PRO A 70 7.08 19.62 7.21
CA PRO A 70 6.97 19.57 5.74
C PRO A 70 6.29 20.79 5.10
N THR A 71 5.70 21.69 5.89
CA THR A 71 5.26 23.02 5.43
C THR A 71 6.38 24.00 5.08
N ASP A 72 7.64 23.72 5.45
CA ASP A 72 8.81 24.59 5.25
C ASP A 72 9.62 24.32 3.97
N GLU A 73 9.09 23.57 3.00
CA GLU A 73 9.77 23.35 1.70
C GLU A 73 10.15 24.67 1.00
N ARG A 74 9.38 25.74 1.23
CA ARG A 74 9.68 27.09 0.70
C ARG A 74 10.83 27.76 1.43
N GLU A 75 10.94 27.62 2.74
CA GLU A 75 12.05 28.21 3.51
C GLU A 75 13.36 27.44 3.26
N LEU A 76 13.30 26.12 3.14
CA LEU A 76 14.46 25.29 2.79
C LEU A 76 15.02 25.64 1.40
N ALA A 77 14.15 25.87 0.42
CA ALA A 77 14.55 26.28 -0.93
C ALA A 77 15.14 27.69 -0.99
N ALA A 78 14.74 28.59 -0.08
CA ALA A 78 15.30 29.93 0.03
C ALA A 78 16.73 29.90 0.60
N LEU A 79 16.95 29.13 1.67
CA LEU A 79 18.28 28.95 2.28
C LEU A 79 19.30 28.33 1.31
N LEU A 80 18.88 27.29 0.56
CA LEU A 80 19.73 26.64 -0.45
C LEU A 80 20.06 27.55 -1.65
N ARG A 81 19.24 28.56 -1.94
CA ARG A 81 19.53 29.55 -3.00
C ARG A 81 20.55 30.59 -2.56
N GLU A 82 20.50 31.04 -1.31
CA GLU A 82 21.47 32.01 -0.79
C GLU A 82 22.87 31.40 -0.69
N GLU A 83 22.98 30.13 -0.31
CA GLU A 83 24.27 29.42 -0.24
C GLU A 83 24.94 29.26 -1.61
N LYS A 84 24.14 29.16 -2.68
CA LYS A 84 24.63 28.99 -4.07
C LYS A 84 25.08 30.30 -4.72
N HIS A 85 24.79 31.45 -4.12
CA HIS A 85 25.10 32.79 -4.61
C HIS A 85 26.17 33.52 -3.79
N ARG A 86 26.90 32.80 -2.93
CA ARG A 86 28.07 33.30 -2.22
C ARG A 86 29.37 32.73 -2.77
#